data_AF-A0A4S8PSU9-F1
#
_entry.id   AF-A0A4S8PSU9-F1
#
_cell.length_a   1.000
_cell.length_b   1.000
_cell.length_c   1.000
_cell.angle_alpha   90.00
_cell.angle_beta   90.00
_cell.angle_gamma   90.00
#
_symmetry.space_group_name_H-M   'P 1'
#
loop_
_entity.id
_entity.type
_entity.pdbx_description
1 polymer ?
#
loop_
_entity_poly.entity_id
_entity_poly.type
_entity_poly.pdbx_seq_one_letter_code
_entity_poly.pdbx_strand_id
1 'polypeptide(L)'
;MAFQDWLILFGAPILVVVAVFTVIFLRHPRPQSRYRAGEPYNFKPVWFVARNGAVAEASGQSHAAIESGEAVASGPKGGSHGKW
;
A
#
# COMPACT_ATOMS: atom_id res chain seq x y z
N MET A 1 -11.89 42.11 25.27
CA MET A 1 -12.51 40.97 24.55
C MET A 1 -13.06 40.00 25.59
N ALA A 2 -14.32 39.62 25.46
CA ALA A 2 -14.98 38.67 26.34
C ALA A 2 -14.56 37.24 25.97
N PHE A 3 -14.66 36.29 26.90
CA PHE A 3 -14.36 34.87 26.66
C PHE A 3 -15.14 34.28 25.47
N GLN A 4 -16.38 34.74 25.27
CA GLN A 4 -17.21 34.37 24.12
C GLN A 4 -16.57 34.76 22.77
N ASP A 5 -15.90 35.91 22.70
CA ASP A 5 -15.24 36.37 21.47
C ASP A 5 -14.11 35.41 21.07
N TRP A 6 -13.37 34.89 22.06
CA TRP A 6 -12.30 33.92 21.83
C TRP A 6 -12.82 32.57 21.30
N LEU A 7 -13.95 32.09 21.83
CA LEU A 7 -14.58 30.86 21.36
C LEU A 7 -15.06 30.98 19.91
N ILE A 8 -15.57 32.14 19.52
CA ILE A 8 -16.03 32.36 18.15
C ILE A 8 -14.84 32.50 17.20
N LEU A 9 -13.86 33.32 17.55
CA LEU A 9 -12.72 33.62 16.67
C LEU A 9 -11.79 32.42 16.47
N PHE A 10 -11.63 31.56 17.48
CA PHE A 10 -10.69 30.44 17.41
C PHE A 10 -11.40 29.07 17.50
N GLY A 11 -12.41 28.94 18.34
CA GLY A 11 -13.13 27.66 18.51
C GLY A 11 -13.89 27.25 17.25
N ALA A 12 -14.63 28.17 16.63
CA ALA A 12 -15.38 27.86 15.40
C ALA A 12 -14.48 27.39 14.24
N PRO A 13 -13.39 28.07 13.86
CA PRO A 13 -12.53 27.59 12.77
C PRO A 13 -11.83 26.27 13.11
N ILE A 14 -11.39 26.07 14.35
CA ILE A 14 -10.79 24.79 14.78
C ILE A 14 -11.82 23.67 14.65
N LEU A 15 -13.06 23.88 15.10
CA LEU A 15 -14.14 22.89 15.01
C LEU A 15 -14.42 22.52 13.55
N VAL A 16 -14.48 23.50 12.65
CA VAL A 16 -14.66 23.25 11.21
C VAL A 16 -13.54 22.37 10.65
N VAL A 17 -12.28 22.67 10.97
CA VAL A 17 -11.14 21.85 10.52
C VAL A 17 -11.22 20.42 11.06
N VAL A 18 -11.51 20.27 12.35
CA VAL A 18 -11.66 18.94 12.98
C VAL A 18 -12.82 18.16 12.36
N ALA A 19 -13.96 18.81 12.12
CA ALA A 19 -15.12 18.17 11.51
C ALA A 19 -14.82 17.68 10.09
N VAL A 20 -14.22 18.54 9.25
CA VAL A 20 -13.81 18.18 7.88
C VAL A 20 -12.80 17.05 7.90
N PHE A 21 -11.77 17.15 8.74
CA PHE A 21 -10.76 16.11 8.88
C PHE A 21 -11.37 14.77 9.31
N THR A 22 -12.28 14.80 10.27
CA THR A 22 -12.97 13.59 10.75
C THR A 22 -13.78 12.95 9.62
N VAL A 23 -14.55 13.73 8.85
CA VAL A 23 -15.33 13.19 7.72
C VAL A 23 -14.41 12.54 6.68
N ILE A 24 -13.26 13.13 6.38
CA ILE A 24 -12.34 12.65 5.35
C ILE A 24 -11.58 11.39 5.82
N PHE A 25 -11.06 11.40 7.04
CA PHE A 25 -10.05 10.42 7.48
C PHE A 25 -10.57 9.35 8.44
N LEU A 26 -11.76 9.53 9.04
CA LEU A 26 -12.27 8.56 10.02
C LEU A 26 -12.61 7.22 9.37
N ARG A 27 -13.00 7.21 8.09
CA ARG A 27 -13.35 6.00 7.35
C ARG A 27 -12.19 5.52 6.47
N HIS A 28 -11.06 5.16 7.09
CA HIS A 28 -10.07 4.39 6.36
C HIS A 28 -10.51 2.92 6.29
N PRO A 29 -10.71 2.35 5.09
CA PRO A 29 -10.89 0.91 4.97
C PRO A 29 -9.65 0.24 5.56
N ARG A 30 -9.86 -0.71 6.47
CA ARG A 30 -8.74 -1.42 7.09
C ARG A 30 -7.89 -2.02 5.96
N PRO A 31 -6.57 -1.77 5.93
CA PRO A 31 -5.71 -2.44 4.97
C PRO A 31 -5.94 -3.94 5.11
N GLN A 32 -5.99 -4.66 3.99
CA GLN A 32 -6.17 -6.11 4.03
C GLN A 32 -5.17 -6.71 5.01
N SER A 33 -5.66 -7.61 5.87
CA SER A 33 -4.84 -8.20 6.94
C SER A 33 -3.54 -8.73 6.35
N ARG A 34 -2.41 -8.48 7.02
CA ARG A 34 -1.14 -9.12 6.64
C ARG A 34 -1.27 -10.63 6.85
N TYR A 35 -0.51 -11.42 6.07
CA TYR A 35 -0.42 -12.85 6.33
C TYR A 35 0.13 -13.09 7.74
N ARG A 36 -0.49 -14.02 8.47
CA ARG A 36 -0.08 -14.45 9.81
C ARG A 36 0.33 -15.90 9.76
N ALA A 37 1.50 -16.21 10.30
CA ALA A 37 1.96 -17.59 10.40
C ALA A 37 0.98 -18.41 11.27
N GLY A 38 0.55 -19.57 10.76
CA GLY A 38 -0.45 -20.43 11.41
C GLY A 38 -1.88 -20.19 10.93
N GLU A 39 -2.18 -19.07 10.25
CA GLU A 39 -3.47 -18.88 9.59
C GLU A 39 -3.43 -19.45 8.15
N PRO A 40 -4.53 -20.04 7.65
CA PRO A 40 -4.60 -20.47 6.26
C PRO A 40 -4.40 -19.31 5.28
N TYR A 41 -3.65 -19.56 4.20
CA TYR A 41 -3.41 -18.56 3.16
C TYR A 41 -4.69 -18.33 2.34
N ASN A 42 -5.38 -17.22 2.60
CA ASN A 42 -6.63 -16.84 1.93
C ASN A 42 -6.46 -15.69 0.91
N PHE A 43 -5.21 -15.37 0.55
CA PHE A 43 -4.93 -14.32 -0.43
C PHE A 43 -4.99 -14.89 -1.85
N LYS A 44 -5.23 -14.01 -2.83
CA LYS A 44 -5.06 -14.37 -4.24
C LYS A 44 -3.61 -14.77 -4.48
N PRO A 45 -3.32 -15.80 -5.30
CA PRO A 45 -1.95 -16.22 -5.55
C PRO A 45 -1.22 -15.14 -6.38
N VAL A 46 0.01 -14.81 -5.98
CA VAL A 46 0.81 -13.73 -6.57
C VAL A 46 2.19 -14.25 -6.97
N TRP A 47 2.65 -13.84 -8.16
CA TRP A 47 4.01 -14.07 -8.65
C TRP A 47 4.72 -12.74 -8.76
N PHE A 48 5.81 -12.60 -8.00
CA PHE A 48 6.67 -11.43 -8.07
C PHE A 48 7.77 -11.69 -9.09
N VAL A 49 7.72 -10.97 -10.21
CA VAL A 49 8.77 -11.02 -11.23
C VAL A 49 9.83 -9.99 -10.89
N ALA A 50 11.07 -10.43 -10.73
CA ALA A 50 12.20 -9.53 -10.54
C ALA A 50 12.40 -8.70 -11.81
N ARG A 51 12.47 -7.37 -11.67
CA ARG A 51 12.86 -6.49 -12.77
C ARG A 51 14.39 -6.51 -12.88
N ASN A 52 14.89 -6.77 -14.08
CA ASN A 52 16.32 -6.63 -14.38
C ASN A 52 16.75 -5.17 -14.13
N GLY A 53 17.82 -4.97 -13.36
CA GLY A 53 18.34 -3.63 -13.05
C GLY A 53 17.62 -2.87 -11.93
N ALA A 54 16.71 -3.50 -11.17
CA ALA A 54 15.99 -2.84 -10.06
C ALA A 54 16.87 -2.39 -8.89
N VAL A 55 18.17 -2.74 -8.89
CA VAL A 55 19.14 -2.30 -7.88
C VAL A 55 19.94 -1.09 -8.41
N ALA A 56 19.22 -0.07 -8.90
CA ALA A 56 19.66 1.31 -9.02
C ALA A 56 18.41 2.18 -9.29
N GLU A 57 18.31 3.33 -8.63
CA GLU A 57 17.23 4.33 -8.73
C GLU A 57 15.92 4.00 -7.98
N ALA A 58 15.95 4.28 -6.68
CA ALA A 58 14.75 4.63 -5.93
C ALA A 58 14.24 6.01 -6.38
N SER A 59 13.28 6.06 -7.31
CA SER A 59 12.21 7.09 -7.36
C SER A 59 11.40 7.02 -8.67
N GLY A 60 10.07 6.94 -8.56
CA GLY A 60 9.15 7.43 -9.60
C GLY A 60 8.29 6.37 -10.28
N GLN A 61 6.96 6.53 -10.16
CA GLN A 61 5.96 5.79 -10.93
C GLN A 61 6.22 5.88 -12.45
N SER A 62 6.19 4.74 -13.15
CA SER A 62 5.73 4.64 -14.52
C SER A 62 5.41 3.18 -14.87
N HIS A 63 4.15 2.91 -15.23
CA HIS A 63 3.76 1.64 -15.85
C HIS A 63 4.32 1.62 -17.28
N ALA A 64 5.54 1.12 -17.44
CA ALA A 64 6.08 0.83 -18.76
C ALA A 64 5.53 -0.52 -19.25
N ALA A 65 5.01 -0.53 -20.48
CA ALA A 65 4.56 -1.75 -21.15
C ALA A 65 5.71 -2.76 -21.26
N ILE A 66 5.42 -4.02 -20.95
CA ILE A 66 6.40 -5.11 -20.99
C ILE A 66 6.51 -5.57 -22.44
N GLU A 67 7.66 -5.35 -23.08
CA GLU A 67 8.01 -6.02 -24.33
C GLU A 67 8.20 -7.52 -24.05
N SER A 68 7.56 -8.36 -24.87
CA SER A 68 7.63 -9.82 -24.73
C SER A 68 9.07 -10.29 -25.01
N GLY A 69 9.82 -10.54 -23.95
CA GLY A 69 11.17 -11.09 -24.01
C GLY A 69 11.20 -12.46 -24.71
N GLU A 70 12.34 -12.70 -25.37
CA GLU A 70 12.69 -13.88 -26.16
C GLU A 70 12.27 -15.22 -25.51
N ALA A 71 11.83 -16.16 -26.35
CA ALA A 71 11.29 -17.45 -25.91
C ALA A 71 12.36 -18.27 -25.18
N VAL A 72 12.39 -18.18 -23.85
CA VAL A 72 13.24 -19.00 -23.00
C VAL A 72 12.78 -20.45 -23.14
N ALA A 73 13.73 -21.35 -23.45
CA ALA A 73 13.48 -22.78 -23.54
C ALA A 73 12.84 -23.31 -22.24
N SER A 74 11.53 -23.56 -22.32
CA SER A 74 10.71 -23.99 -21.19
C SER A 74 10.90 -25.49 -20.97
N GLY A 75 11.71 -25.83 -19.97
CA GLY A 75 11.92 -27.20 -19.53
C GLY A 75 12.33 -27.23 -18.06
N PRO A 76 12.06 -28.33 -17.32
CA PRO A 76 12.45 -28.43 -15.91
C PRO A 76 13.97 -28.26 -15.77
N LYS A 77 14.40 -27.29 -14.97
CA LYS A 77 15.83 -27.04 -14.70
C LYS A 77 16.31 -27.62 -13.37
N GLY A 78 15.39 -27.94 -12.45
CA GLY A 78 15.69 -28.47 -11.12
C GLY A 78 14.57 -28.19 -10.11
N GLY A 79 14.85 -28.43 -8.82
CA GLY A 79 13.93 -28.16 -7.71
C GLY A 79 14.61 -28.24 -6.34
N SER A 80 14.13 -27.48 -5.36
CA SER A 80 14.52 -27.57 -3.95
C SER A 80 13.26 -27.60 -3.07
N HIS A 81 13.32 -28.27 -1.92
CA HIS A 81 12.21 -28.31 -0.99
C HIS A 81 12.69 -28.31 0.47
N GLY A 82 11.80 -27.86 1.37
CA GLY A 82 12.02 -27.86 2.82
C GLY A 82 10.69 -27.89 3.55
N LYS A 83 10.71 -28.29 4.82
CA LYS A 83 9.58 -28.20 5.75
C LYS A 83 10.05 -27.30 6.88
N TRP A 84 9.38 -26.15 6.99
CA TRP A 84 9.68 -25.09 7.95
C TRP A 84 9.64 -25.62 9.38
#